data_AF-A0A9E4BMT2-F1
#
_entry.id   AF-A0A9E4BMT2-F1
#
_cell.length_a   1.000
_cell.length_b   1.000
_cell.length_c   1.000
_cell.angle_alpha   90.00
_cell.angle_beta   90.00
_cell.angle_gamma   90.00
#
_symmetry.space_group_name_H-M   'P 1'
#
loop_
_entity.id
_entity.type
_entity.pdbx_description
1 polymer ?
#
loop_
_entity_poly.entity_id
_entity_poly.type
_entity_poly.pdbx_seq_one_letter_code
_entity_poly.pdbx_strand_id
1 'polypeptide(L)'
;TWSDLEIAESGYLILGDSDSEIEQKALGMRRALSFYGSTRTYHKVLALHGFEELGLKLHALSLRGRWDEMRDTVTVDDILALAQTCSYDGLPEFLAEHREYATRTGLGLPRATPEQQDRYRDIMGRVQALENPGVPRGLEMPADVAS
;
A
#
# COMPACT_ATOMS: atom_id res chain seq x y z
N THR A 1 -21.75 -8.64 -11.92
CA THR A 1 -21.67 -8.85 -10.45
C THR A 1 -20.23 -8.61 -10.00
N TRP A 2 -19.92 -8.65 -8.70
CA TRP A 2 -18.53 -8.53 -8.21
C TRP A 2 -17.58 -9.57 -8.82
N SER A 3 -18.09 -10.78 -9.10
CA SER A 3 -17.35 -11.86 -9.76
C SER A 3 -16.90 -11.57 -11.19
N ASP A 4 -17.47 -10.53 -11.84
CA ASP A 4 -17.10 -10.15 -13.22
C ASP A 4 -15.95 -9.13 -13.25
N LEU A 5 -15.47 -8.69 -12.08
CA LEU A 5 -14.45 -7.65 -11.96
C LEU A 5 -13.11 -8.24 -11.49
N GLU A 6 -12.03 -7.81 -12.13
CA GLU A 6 -10.69 -7.97 -11.56
C GLU A 6 -10.29 -6.69 -10.81
N ILE A 7 -10.03 -6.80 -9.51
CA ILE A 7 -9.55 -5.71 -8.68
C ILE A 7 -8.08 -5.97 -8.35
N ALA A 8 -7.21 -5.24 -9.03
CA ALA A 8 -5.79 -5.22 -8.73
C ALA A 8 -5.49 -4.17 -7.67
N GLU A 9 -5.02 -4.60 -6.50
CA GLU A 9 -4.66 -3.70 -5.41
C GLU A 9 -3.14 -3.46 -5.41
N SER A 10 -2.78 -2.17 -5.36
CA SER A 10 -1.40 -1.70 -5.22
C SER A 10 -1.37 -0.50 -4.29
N GLY A 11 -1.59 -0.74 -3.00
CA GLY A 11 -1.55 0.28 -1.96
C GLY A 11 -0.18 0.38 -1.31
N TYR A 12 -0.02 1.37 -0.44
CA TYR A 12 1.17 1.48 0.41
C TYR A 12 1.08 0.42 1.52
N LEU A 13 1.59 -0.78 1.24
CA LEU A 13 1.78 -1.84 2.23
C LEU A 13 3.27 -2.02 2.48
N ILE A 14 3.69 -1.87 3.74
CA ILE A 14 5.07 -2.08 4.17
C ILE A 14 5.12 -3.34 5.02
N LEU A 15 5.90 -4.32 4.56
CA LEU A 15 6.14 -5.55 5.32
C LEU A 15 7.44 -5.42 6.12
N GLY A 16 7.45 -5.86 7.38
CA GLY A 16 8.68 -5.94 8.17
C GLY A 16 8.47 -6.61 9.51
N ASP A 17 9.50 -7.28 10.02
CA ASP A 17 9.44 -7.97 11.32
C ASP A 17 9.86 -7.07 12.50
N SER A 18 10.31 -5.85 12.21
CA SER A 18 10.69 -4.87 13.21
C SER A 18 10.37 -3.45 12.76
N ASP A 19 10.16 -2.56 13.72
CA ASP A 19 9.93 -1.13 13.47
C ASP A 19 11.07 -0.54 12.65
N SER A 20 12.32 -0.87 12.97
CA SER A 20 13.49 -0.41 12.21
C SER A 20 13.45 -0.85 10.75
N GLU A 21 13.01 -2.08 10.45
CA GLU A 21 12.89 -2.54 9.06
C GLU A 21 11.77 -1.78 8.33
N ILE A 22 10.64 -1.57 9.00
CA ILE A 22 9.49 -0.83 8.47
C ILE A 22 9.90 0.61 8.15
N GLU A 23 10.55 1.30 9.09
CA GLU A 23 11.05 2.67 8.90
C GLU A 23 12.01 2.75 7.70
N GLN A 24 12.97 1.83 7.60
CA GLN A 24 13.91 1.82 6.47
C GLN A 24 13.22 1.63 5.12
N LYS A 25 12.17 0.80 5.06
CA LYS A 25 11.37 0.63 3.85
C LYS A 25 10.49 1.83 3.54
N ALA A 26 9.94 2.48 4.57
CA ALA A 26 9.17 3.71 4.42
C ALA A 26 10.00 4.83 3.76
N LEU A 27 11.30 4.91 4.07
CA LEU A 27 12.23 5.84 3.39
C LEU A 27 12.24 5.66 1.87
N GLY A 28 12.15 4.41 1.39
CA GLY A 28 12.09 4.09 -0.03
C GLY A 28 10.85 4.64 -0.73
N MET A 29 9.76 4.84 0.01
CA MET A 29 8.48 5.34 -0.52
C MET A 29 8.41 6.87 -0.58
N ARG A 30 9.32 7.59 0.11
CA ARG A 30 9.39 9.06 0.09
C ARG A 30 9.47 9.62 -1.32
N ARG A 31 10.20 8.95 -2.21
CA ARG A 31 10.32 9.35 -3.61
C ARG A 31 8.99 9.34 -4.33
N ALA A 32 8.17 8.31 -4.09
CA ALA A 32 6.86 8.19 -4.72
C ALA A 32 5.90 9.25 -4.17
N LEU A 33 5.83 9.40 -2.84
CA LEU A 33 4.95 10.40 -2.22
C LEU A 33 5.32 11.84 -2.61
N SER A 34 6.62 12.16 -2.61
CA SER A 34 7.09 13.49 -3.02
C SER A 34 6.76 13.78 -4.49
N PHE A 35 6.89 12.78 -5.35
CA PHE A 35 6.51 12.89 -6.77
C PHE A 35 5.00 13.07 -6.94
N TYR A 36 4.16 12.29 -6.26
CA TYR A 36 2.71 12.48 -6.32
C TYR A 36 2.31 13.88 -5.83
N GLY A 37 2.81 14.31 -4.67
CA GLY A 37 2.55 15.63 -4.11
C GLY A 37 3.08 16.79 -4.97
N SER A 38 4.07 16.54 -5.84
CA SER A 38 4.55 17.54 -6.80
C SER A 38 3.52 17.91 -7.87
N THR A 39 2.50 17.08 -8.07
CA THR A 39 1.47 17.25 -9.11
C THR A 39 0.12 17.62 -8.50
N ARG A 40 -0.50 18.68 -9.01
CA ARG A 40 -1.74 19.26 -8.45
C ARG A 40 -2.91 18.28 -8.42
N THR A 41 -2.96 17.31 -9.32
CA THR A 41 -4.03 16.30 -9.40
C THR A 41 -4.12 15.45 -8.12
N TYR A 42 -3.00 15.20 -7.44
CA TYR A 42 -2.98 14.40 -6.20
C TYR A 42 -3.27 15.22 -4.94
N HIS A 43 -3.35 16.56 -5.01
CA HIS A 43 -3.57 17.40 -3.82
C HIS A 43 -4.91 17.12 -3.14
N LYS A 44 -5.96 16.81 -3.90
CA LYS A 44 -7.25 16.41 -3.32
C LYS A 44 -7.12 15.11 -2.51
N VAL A 45 -6.35 14.14 -3.00
CA VAL A 45 -6.10 12.89 -2.29
C VAL A 45 -5.30 13.17 -1.01
N LEU A 46 -4.24 13.96 -1.09
CA LEU A 46 -3.46 14.35 0.07
C LEU A 46 -4.32 15.09 1.12
N ALA A 47 -5.15 16.04 0.69
CA ALA A 47 -6.05 16.76 1.59
C ALA A 47 -7.06 15.84 2.29
N LEU A 48 -7.61 14.83 1.60
CA LEU A 48 -8.49 13.82 2.20
C LEU A 48 -7.79 13.04 3.34
N HIS A 49 -6.47 12.90 3.28
CA HIS A 49 -5.66 12.26 4.31
C HIS A 49 -5.00 13.27 5.28
N GLY A 50 -5.35 14.56 5.24
CA GLY A 50 -4.79 15.59 6.14
C GLY A 50 -3.44 16.18 5.71
N PHE A 51 -2.98 15.89 4.49
CA PHE A 51 -1.67 16.30 3.96
C PHE A 51 -1.73 17.47 2.98
N GLU A 52 -2.72 18.37 3.12
CA GLU A 52 -2.88 19.52 2.21
C GLU A 52 -1.62 20.42 2.18
N GLU A 53 -1.13 20.83 3.34
CA GLU A 53 0.07 21.66 3.47
C GLU A 53 1.32 20.98 2.91
N LEU A 54 1.47 19.67 3.13
CA LEU A 54 2.56 18.88 2.56
C LEU A 54 2.48 18.91 1.03
N GLY A 55 1.31 18.68 0.46
CA GLY A 55 1.09 18.74 -1.00
C GLY A 55 1.44 20.10 -1.60
N LEU A 56 1.02 21.20 -0.96
CA LEU A 56 1.35 22.56 -1.39
C LEU A 56 2.86 22.82 -1.36
N LYS A 57 3.54 22.40 -0.28
CA LYS A 57 5.00 22.54 -0.15
C LYS A 57 5.76 21.74 -1.21
N LEU A 58 5.38 20.48 -1.44
CA LEU A 58 5.99 19.61 -2.45
C LEU A 58 5.84 20.19 -3.86
N HIS A 59 4.66 20.72 -4.19
CA HIS A 59 4.42 21.38 -5.47
C HIS A 59 5.26 22.66 -5.65
N ALA A 60 5.38 23.48 -4.61
CA ALA A 60 6.22 24.67 -4.66
C ALA A 60 7.71 24.34 -4.88
N LEU A 61 8.20 23.26 -4.25
CA LEU A 61 9.58 22.79 -4.42
C LEU A 61 9.82 22.21 -5.82
N SER A 62 8.86 21.50 -6.40
CA SER A 62 8.98 20.95 -7.75
C SER A 62 9.08 22.03 -8.82
N LEU A 63 8.27 23.10 -8.71
CA LEU A 63 8.34 24.26 -9.60
C LEU A 63 9.69 25.01 -9.54
N ARG A 64 10.41 24.90 -8.41
CA ARG A 64 11.74 25.48 -8.22
C ARG A 64 12.88 24.51 -8.59
N GLY A 65 12.56 23.30 -9.07
CA GLY A 65 13.54 22.26 -9.39
C GLY A 65 14.30 21.72 -8.17
N ARG A 66 13.76 21.88 -6.95
CA ARG A 66 14.40 21.49 -5.67
C ARG A 66 14.09 20.04 -5.31
N TRP A 67 14.47 19.11 -6.19
CA TRP A 67 14.05 17.70 -6.10
C TRP A 67 14.53 16.96 -4.84
N ASP A 68 15.78 17.17 -4.42
CA ASP A 68 16.30 16.54 -3.20
C ASP A 68 15.59 17.05 -1.94
N GLU A 69 15.44 18.36 -1.81
CA GLU A 69 14.68 18.96 -0.69
C GLU A 69 13.21 18.54 -0.70
N MET A 70 12.61 18.38 -1.88
CA MET A 70 11.24 17.87 -2.03
C MET A 70 11.11 16.45 -1.48
N ARG A 71 12.08 15.57 -1.76
CA ARG A 71 12.12 14.22 -1.18
C ARG A 71 12.33 14.29 0.33
N ASP A 72 13.28 15.10 0.79
CA ASP A 72 13.68 15.17 2.20
C ASP A 72 12.63 15.85 3.09
N THR A 73 11.71 16.61 2.48
CA THR A 73 10.53 17.18 3.15
C THR A 73 9.56 16.12 3.64
N VAL A 74 9.52 14.94 2.99
CA VAL A 74 8.64 13.84 3.39
C VAL A 74 9.31 13.03 4.50
N THR A 75 8.68 12.96 5.66
CA THR A 75 9.19 12.23 6.83
C THR A 75 8.84 10.73 6.77
N VAL A 76 9.34 9.92 7.72
CA VAL A 76 8.87 8.54 7.87
C VAL A 76 7.42 8.52 8.34
N ASP A 77 7.09 9.37 9.31
CA ASP A 77 5.74 9.46 9.88
C ASP A 77 4.69 9.83 8.83
N ASP A 78 5.01 10.75 7.91
CA ASP A 78 4.11 11.08 6.79
C ASP A 78 3.79 9.85 5.92
N ILE A 79 4.77 8.96 5.72
CA ILE A 79 4.58 7.72 4.98
C ILE A 79 3.76 6.72 5.80
N LEU A 80 4.09 6.54 7.08
CA LEU A 80 3.39 5.58 7.96
C LEU A 80 1.94 5.98 8.22
N ALA A 81 1.62 7.28 8.19
CA ALA A 81 0.24 7.76 8.27
C ALA A 81 -0.60 7.42 7.03
N LEU A 82 0.02 7.14 5.89
CA LEU A 82 -0.64 6.75 4.63
C LEU A 82 -0.51 5.26 4.31
N ALA A 83 0.49 4.60 4.90
CA ALA A 83 0.78 3.19 4.68
C ALA A 83 0.08 2.30 5.70
N GLN A 84 -0.23 1.09 5.27
CA GLN A 84 -0.53 -0.02 6.18
C GLN A 84 0.74 -0.84 6.39
N THR A 85 0.86 -1.45 7.55
CA THR A 85 2.04 -2.23 7.93
C THR A 85 1.64 -3.59 8.48
N CYS A 86 2.38 -4.64 8.15
CA CYS A 86 2.27 -5.92 8.83
C CYS A 86 3.61 -6.68 8.81
N SER A 87 3.74 -7.71 9.64
CA SER A 87 4.86 -8.65 9.53
C SER A 87 4.70 -9.52 8.30
N TYR A 88 5.78 -10.13 7.84
CA TYR A 88 5.68 -11.02 6.69
C TYR A 88 4.81 -12.25 7.00
N ASP A 89 4.93 -12.83 8.20
CA ASP A 89 4.17 -14.02 8.57
C ASP A 89 2.70 -13.72 8.89
N GLY A 90 2.38 -12.46 9.20
CA GLY A 90 1.02 -11.96 9.39
C GLY A 90 0.37 -11.45 8.10
N LEU A 91 1.07 -11.51 6.96
CA LEU A 91 0.54 -11.08 5.68
C LEU A 91 -0.73 -11.84 5.26
N PRO A 92 -0.86 -13.18 5.41
CA PRO A 92 -2.08 -13.87 5.03
C PRO A 92 -3.30 -13.35 5.78
N GLU A 93 -3.19 -13.18 7.10
CA GLU A 93 -4.26 -12.67 7.95
C GLU A 93 -4.59 -11.21 7.58
N PHE A 94 -3.57 -10.38 7.37
CA PHE A 94 -3.76 -9.00 6.92
C PHE A 94 -4.54 -8.91 5.60
N LEU A 95 -4.24 -9.78 4.62
CA LEU A 95 -4.95 -9.79 3.34
C LEU A 95 -6.41 -10.21 3.50
N ALA A 96 -6.68 -11.22 4.34
CA ALA A 96 -8.05 -11.67 4.60
C ALA A 96 -8.89 -10.63 5.36
N GLU A 97 -8.26 -9.79 6.18
CA GLU A 97 -8.97 -8.80 7.01
C GLU A 97 -9.16 -7.45 6.32
N HIS A 98 -8.19 -7.05 5.51
CA HIS A 98 -8.13 -5.69 4.96
C HIS A 98 -8.24 -5.63 3.44
N ARG A 99 -8.08 -6.78 2.74
CA ARG A 99 -7.93 -6.86 1.28
C ARG A 99 -8.74 -8.00 0.67
N GLU A 100 -9.80 -8.44 1.33
CA GLU A 100 -10.71 -9.53 0.94
C GLU A 100 -11.50 -9.28 -0.35
N TYR A 101 -11.33 -8.11 -0.95
CA TYR A 101 -11.91 -7.72 -2.23
C TYR A 101 -10.90 -7.73 -3.37
N ALA A 102 -9.60 -7.76 -3.07
CA ALA A 102 -8.56 -7.69 -4.08
C ALA A 102 -8.39 -9.06 -4.73
N THR A 103 -8.72 -9.18 -6.01
CA THR A 103 -8.53 -10.43 -6.77
C THR A 103 -7.10 -10.60 -7.28
N ARG A 104 -6.32 -9.52 -7.30
CA ARG A 104 -4.89 -9.55 -7.61
C ARG A 104 -4.10 -8.59 -6.70
N THR A 105 -3.05 -9.10 -6.07
CA THR A 105 -2.19 -8.30 -5.19
C THR A 105 -0.73 -8.50 -5.56
N GLY A 106 0.00 -7.41 -5.74
CA GLY A 106 1.45 -7.44 -5.86
C GLY A 106 2.11 -7.49 -4.49
N LEU A 107 2.88 -8.54 -4.20
CA LEU A 107 3.55 -8.72 -2.91
C LEU A 107 5.08 -8.64 -3.05
N GLY A 108 5.67 -7.62 -2.41
CA GLY A 108 7.11 -7.37 -2.40
C GLY A 108 7.89 -8.22 -1.39
N LEU A 109 7.69 -9.54 -1.40
CA LEU A 109 8.40 -10.46 -0.49
C LEU A 109 9.85 -10.68 -0.93
N PRO A 110 10.84 -10.59 -0.02
CA PRO A 110 12.25 -10.81 -0.32
C PRO A 110 12.52 -12.29 -0.66
N ARG A 111 13.47 -12.54 -1.56
CA ARG A 111 13.80 -13.89 -2.08
C ARG A 111 15.29 -14.08 -2.39
N ALA A 112 16.15 -13.23 -1.81
CA ALA A 112 17.57 -13.19 -2.14
C ALA A 112 18.37 -14.32 -1.49
N THR A 113 17.98 -14.77 -0.28
CA THR A 113 18.65 -15.87 0.44
C THR A 113 17.80 -17.15 0.44
N PRO A 114 18.39 -18.33 0.71
CA PRO A 114 17.62 -19.57 0.87
C PRO A 114 16.52 -19.47 1.92
N GLU A 115 16.79 -18.84 3.07
CA GLU A 115 15.82 -18.65 4.14
C GLU A 115 14.64 -17.77 3.69
N GLN A 116 14.94 -16.71 2.92
CA GLN A 116 13.91 -15.85 2.34
C GLN A 116 13.07 -16.60 1.30
N GLN A 117 13.68 -17.49 0.50
CA GLN A 117 12.97 -18.30 -0.48
C GLN A 117 12.06 -19.33 0.19
N ASP A 118 12.52 -19.93 1.28
CA ASP A 118 11.73 -20.89 2.07
C ASP A 118 10.52 -20.20 2.70
N ARG A 119 10.74 -19.04 3.35
CA ARG A 119 9.66 -18.22 3.91
C ARG A 119 8.70 -17.72 2.83
N TYR A 120 9.21 -17.31 1.67
CA TYR A 120 8.37 -16.94 0.54
C TYR A 120 7.43 -18.07 0.12
N ARG A 121 7.95 -19.31 0.00
CA ARG A 121 7.11 -20.46 -0.37
C ARG A 121 6.05 -20.75 0.67
N ASP A 122 6.40 -20.67 1.96
CA ASP A 122 5.45 -20.85 3.07
C ASP A 122 4.33 -19.79 3.04
N ILE A 123 4.70 -18.51 3.04
CA ILE A 123 3.75 -17.40 3.03
C ILE A 123 2.86 -17.48 1.79
N MET A 124 3.43 -17.70 0.60
CA MET A 124 2.63 -17.80 -0.62
C MET A 124 1.68 -19.00 -0.60
N GLY A 125 2.07 -20.13 -0.01
CA GLY A 125 1.19 -21.27 0.18
C GLY A 125 -0.01 -20.92 1.08
N ARG A 126 0.24 -20.20 2.19
CA ARG A 126 -0.82 -19.72 3.08
C ARG A 126 -1.73 -18.70 2.40
N VAL A 127 -1.18 -17.73 1.66
CA VAL A 127 -1.95 -16.73 0.90
C VAL A 127 -2.81 -17.39 -0.17
N GLN A 128 -2.29 -18.37 -0.90
CA GLN A 128 -3.06 -19.10 -1.93
C GLN A 128 -4.17 -19.97 -1.35
N ALA A 129 -4.07 -20.35 -0.08
CA ALA A 129 -5.09 -21.13 0.62
C ALA A 129 -6.20 -20.25 1.23
N LEU A 130 -6.08 -18.91 1.20
CA LEU A 130 -7.10 -18.02 1.74
C LEU A 130 -8.37 -18.08 0.89
N GLU A 131 -9.52 -18.14 1.56
CA GLU A 131 -10.79 -17.83 0.93
C GLU A 131 -10.85 -16.31 0.70
N ASN A 132 -11.05 -15.92 -0.56
CA ASN A 132 -11.14 -14.52 -0.96
C ASN A 132 -12.51 -14.29 -1.61
N PRO A 133 -13.46 -13.63 -0.91
CA PRO A 133 -14.80 -13.42 -1.44
C PRO A 133 -14.81 -12.51 -2.67
N GLY A 134 -13.78 -11.70 -2.90
CA GLY A 134 -13.73 -10.73 -3.99
C GLY A 134 -14.77 -9.62 -3.86
N VAL A 135 -15.37 -9.48 -2.67
CA VAL A 135 -16.42 -8.52 -2.33
C VAL A 135 -15.97 -7.73 -1.12
N PRO A 136 -15.91 -6.39 -1.18
CA PRO A 136 -15.59 -5.59 -0.01
C PRO A 136 -16.63 -5.80 1.09
N ARG A 137 -16.16 -5.98 2.32
CA ARG A 137 -17.04 -6.14 3.49
C ARG A 137 -18.04 -4.98 3.59
N GLY A 138 -19.32 -5.31 3.74
CA GLY A 138 -20.41 -4.33 3.81
C GLY A 138 -20.91 -3.81 2.46
N LEU A 139 -20.35 -4.29 1.34
CA LEU A 139 -20.82 -4.01 -0.03
C LEU A 139 -21.36 -5.27 -0.73
N GLU A 140 -21.83 -6.25 0.05
CA GLU A 140 -22.48 -7.44 -0.48
C GLU A 140 -23.75 -7.05 -1.25
N MET A 141 -23.86 -7.50 -2.50
CA MET A 141 -25.05 -7.24 -3.30
C MET A 141 -26.21 -8.13 -2.80
N PRO A 142 -27.44 -7.60 -2.65
CA PRO A 142 -28.61 -8.42 -2.37
C PRO A 142 -28.80 -9.48 -3.47
N ALA A 143 -29.21 -10.69 -3.07
CA ALA A 143 -29.39 -11.82 -3.98
C ALA A 143 -30.39 -11.57 -5.13
N ASP A 144 -31.23 -10.53 -5.05
CA ASP A 144 -32.38 -10.29 -5.94
C ASP A 144 -32.18 -9.25 -7.06
N VAL A 145 -30.96 -8.74 -7.32
CA VAL A 145 -30.74 -7.77 -8.43
C VAL A 145 -30.16 -8.42 -9.69
N ALA A 146 -30.43 -9.71 -9.89
CA ALA A 146 -30.19 -10.40 -11.15
C ALA A 146 -31.52 -10.95 -11.68
N SER A 147 -32.35 -10.07 -12.23
CA SER A 147 -33.43 -10.41 -13.17
C SER A 147 -33.32 -9.57 -14.43
#